data_AF-X0Y6X7-F1
#
_entry.id   AF-X0Y6X7-F1
#
_cell.length_a   1.000
_cell.length_b   1.000
_cell.length_c   1.000
_cell.angle_alpha   90.00
_cell.angle_beta   90.00
_cell.angle_gamma   90.00
#
_symmetry.space_group_name_H-M   'P 1'
#
loop_
_entity.id
_entity.type
_entity.pdbx_description
1 polymer ?
#
loop_
_entity_poly.entity_id
_entity_poly.type
_entity_poly.pdbx_seq_one_letter_code
_entity_poly.pdbx_strand_id
1 'polypeptide(L)'
;ILHSRTVCHVHDETDESAPGDLVEIMECPPRSKTKRWELVRVVAKSTAVDLAALRSGARATEMREASVRDEEAKATGQASEATAGGAGDEKGVDG
;
A
#
# COMPACT_ATOMS: atom_id res chain seq x y z
N ILE A 1 -31.15 3.07 30.27
CA ILE A 1 -29.67 3.12 30.40
C ILE A 1 -29.17 4.12 29.37
N LEU A 2 -28.45 5.17 29.78
CA LEU A 2 -27.96 6.22 28.88
C LEU A 2 -26.46 6.00 28.63
N HIS A 3 -26.06 5.85 27.37
CA HIS A 3 -24.66 5.77 26.97
C HIS A 3 -24.20 7.15 26.46
N SER A 4 -23.61 7.96 27.32
CA SER A 4 -22.99 9.23 26.93
C SER A 4 -21.51 9.03 26.64
N ARG A 5 -21.00 9.71 25.61
CA ARG A 5 -19.57 9.80 25.32
C ARG A 5 -19.07 11.19 25.69
N THR A 6 -17.89 11.26 26.29
CA THR A 6 -17.18 12.51 26.54
C THR A 6 -15.97 12.58 25.61
N VAL A 7 -15.79 13.72 24.95
CA VAL A 7 -14.65 13.95 24.05
C VAL A 7 -13.63 14.82 24.78
N CYS A 8 -12.43 14.30 25.00
CA CYS A 8 -11.32 15.02 25.63
C CYS A 8 -10.32 15.46 24.56
N HIS A 9 -9.98 16.74 24.53
CA HIS A 9 -8.97 17.28 23.62
C HIS A 9 -7.59 17.23 24.30
N VAL A 10 -6.73 16.34 23.82
CA VAL A 10 -5.40 16.06 24.36
C VAL A 10 -4.32 16.84 23.61
N HIS A 11 -3.33 17.33 24.34
CA HIS A 11 -2.08 17.83 23.81
C HIS A 11 -1.04 16.71 23.79
N ASP A 12 -0.54 16.42 22.60
CA ASP A 12 0.57 15.53 22.31
C ASP A 12 1.62 16.41 21.62
N GLU A 13 2.84 16.50 22.17
CA GLU A 13 3.90 17.39 21.65
C GLU A 13 4.75 16.70 20.58
N THR A 14 4.84 15.37 20.65
CA THR A 14 5.73 14.53 19.83
C THR A 14 4.96 13.68 18.82
N ASP A 15 3.63 13.83 18.76
CA ASP A 15 2.72 13.03 17.92
C ASP A 15 2.93 11.53 18.14
N GLU A 16 3.14 11.13 19.40
CA GLU A 16 3.39 9.74 19.78
C GLU A 16 2.14 8.85 19.69
N SER A 17 0.95 9.44 19.79
CA SER A 17 -0.31 8.71 19.79
C SER A 17 -0.90 8.51 18.39
N ALA A 18 -1.35 7.29 18.10
CA ALA A 18 -1.97 6.92 16.83
C ALA A 18 -3.46 6.55 16.99
N PRO A 19 -4.27 6.63 15.92
CA PRO A 19 -5.66 6.19 15.97
C PRO A 19 -5.78 4.72 16.38
N GLY A 20 -6.58 4.46 17.41
CA GLY A 20 -6.81 3.13 17.98
C GLY A 20 -5.88 2.77 19.14
N ASP A 21 -4.91 3.63 19.48
CA ASP A 21 -4.08 3.44 20.66
C ASP A 21 -4.87 3.65 21.95
N LEU A 22 -4.54 2.88 23.00
CA LEU A 22 -4.99 3.15 24.35
C LEU A 22 -3.97 4.05 25.04
N VAL A 23 -4.39 5.25 25.43
CA VAL A 23 -3.53 6.28 25.99
C VAL A 23 -3.94 6.67 27.41
N GLU A 24 -2.96 7.04 28.22
CA GLU A 24 -3.16 7.63 29.54
C GLU A 24 -3.04 9.15 29.43
N ILE A 25 -4.02 9.86 29.98
CA ILE A 25 -4.11 11.32 29.91
C ILE A 25 -4.25 11.90 31.31
N MET A 26 -3.72 13.10 31.51
CA MET A 26 -3.85 13.86 32.76
C MET A 26 -4.43 15.25 32.52
N GLU A 27 -5.07 15.81 33.54
CA GLU A 27 -5.54 17.20 33.50
C GLU A 27 -4.34 18.15 33.53
N CYS A 28 -4.35 19.16 32.65
CA CYS A 28 -3.26 20.13 32.54
C CYS A 28 -3.82 21.56 32.43
N PRO A 29 -2.98 22.59 32.71
CA PRO A 29 -3.33 23.96 32.39
C PRO A 29 -3.75 24.13 30.92
N PRO A 30 -4.55 25.16 30.58
CA PRO A 30 -4.99 25.38 29.21
C PRO A 30 -3.81 25.59 28.26
N ARG A 31 -3.48 24.56 27.46
CA ARG A 31 -2.46 24.65 26.40
C ARG A 31 -2.99 25.35 25.14
N SER A 32 -4.31 25.32 24.92
CA SER A 32 -4.99 25.94 23.78
C SER A 32 -6.43 26.33 24.14
N LYS A 33 -7.23 26.78 23.16
CA LYS A 33 -8.64 27.15 23.35
C LYS A 33 -9.46 26.00 23.95
N THR A 34 -9.23 24.77 23.48
CA THR A 34 -10.01 23.57 23.86
C THR A 34 -9.19 22.47 24.55
N LYS A 35 -7.86 22.44 24.39
CA LYS A 35 -7.01 21.40 24.98
C LYS A 35 -6.80 21.65 26.49
N ARG A 36 -7.25 20.69 27.31
CA ARG A 36 -7.16 20.69 28.80
C ARG A 36 -6.56 19.40 29.35
N TRP A 37 -6.15 18.51 28.45
CA TRP A 37 -5.61 17.21 28.77
C TRP A 37 -4.23 17.10 28.14
N GLU A 38 -3.29 16.48 28.84
CA GLU A 38 -1.93 16.21 28.37
C GLU A 38 -1.72 14.69 28.25
N LEU A 39 -1.05 14.27 27.18
CA LEU A 39 -0.71 12.86 26.97
C LEU A 39 0.40 12.48 27.97
N VAL A 40 0.15 11.48 28.82
CA VAL A 40 1.15 10.97 29.77
C VAL A 40 1.98 9.89 29.09
N ARG A 41 1.32 8.90 28.47
CA ARG A 41 1.96 7.80 27.73
C ARG A 41 0.95 7.01 26.92
N VAL A 42 1.46 6.26 25.94
CA VAL A 42 0.70 5.20 25.26
C VAL A 42 0.78 3.91 26.07
N VAL A 43 -0.37 3.42 26.55
CA VAL A 43 -0.47 2.20 27.35
C VAL A 43 -0.46 0.96 26.46
N ALA A 44 -1.19 1.02 25.33
CA ALA A 44 -1.22 -0.05 24.35
C ALA A 44 -1.29 0.52 22.94
N LYS A 45 -0.41 0.04 22.06
CA LYS A 45 -0.43 0.37 20.64
C LYS A 45 -1.50 -0.44 19.93
N SER A 46 -2.21 0.23 19.02
CA SER A 46 -3.21 -0.38 18.18
C SER A 46 -2.58 -1.45 17.30
N THR A 47 -3.17 -2.65 17.28
CA THR A 47 -2.87 -3.68 16.27
C THR A 47 -3.80 -3.55 15.06
N ALA A 48 -4.57 -2.47 14.97
CA ALA A 48 -5.45 -2.25 13.83
C ALA A 48 -4.59 -2.01 12.58
N VAL A 49 -4.44 -3.07 11.78
CA VAL A 49 -3.82 -3.00 10.46
C VAL A 49 -4.78 -2.23 9.55
N ASP A 50 -4.33 -1.13 8.96
CA ASP A 50 -5.09 -0.45 7.93
C ASP A 50 -5.20 -1.37 6.69
N LEU A 51 -6.36 -2.01 6.57
CA LEU A 51 -6.70 -2.91 5.47
C LEU A 51 -6.62 -2.21 4.10
N ALA A 52 -6.77 -0.88 4.05
CA ALA A 52 -6.60 -0.11 2.83
C ALA A 52 -5.13 -0.04 2.42
N ALA A 53 -4.21 0.15 3.38
CA ALA A 53 -2.77 0.16 3.15
C ALA A 53 -2.24 -1.23 2.74
N LEU A 54 -2.77 -2.31 3.32
CA LEU A 54 -2.38 -3.66 2.91
C LEU A 54 -2.80 -3.97 1.46
N ARG A 55 -3.98 -3.50 1.03
CA ARG A 55 -4.48 -3.66 -0.34
C ARG A 55 -3.67 -2.87 -1.37
N SER A 56 -3.15 -1.70 -1.01
CA SER A 56 -2.30 -0.92 -1.91
C SER A 56 -0.87 -1.47 -1.98
N GLY A 57 -0.34 -1.99 -0.86
CA GLY A 57 0.94 -2.71 -0.83
C GLY A 57 0.94 -3.95 -1.72
N ALA A 58 -0.14 -4.73 -1.70
CA ALA A 58 -0.31 -5.89 -2.57
C ALA A 58 -0.25 -5.52 -4.07
N ARG A 59 -0.89 -4.42 -4.47
CA ARG A 59 -0.87 -3.98 -5.88
C ARG A 59 0.49 -3.46 -6.34
N ALA A 60 1.26 -2.85 -5.44
CA ALA A 60 2.59 -2.34 -5.77
C ALA A 60 3.61 -3.47 -5.97
N THR A 61 3.52 -4.55 -5.18
CA THR A 61 4.32 -5.77 -5.38
C THR A 61 3.91 -6.50 -6.65
N GLU A 62 2.60 -6.66 -6.88
CA GLU A 62 2.05 -7.30 -8.08
C GLU A 62 2.52 -6.61 -9.38
N MET A 63 2.56 -5.28 -9.41
CA MET A 63 2.98 -4.52 -10.60
C MET A 63 4.49 -4.65 -10.87
N ARG A 64 5.32 -4.75 -9.82
CA ARG A 64 6.77 -4.96 -9.94
C ARG A 64 7.10 -6.41 -10.33
N GLU A 65 6.36 -7.38 -9.79
CA GLU A 65 6.51 -8.79 -10.16
C GLU A 65 6.03 -9.05 -11.59
N ALA A 66 4.95 -8.38 -12.03
CA ALA A 66 4.46 -8.44 -13.40
C ALA A 66 5.47 -7.86 -14.39
N SER A 67 6.07 -6.70 -14.10
CA SER A 67 7.10 -6.12 -14.98
C SER A 67 8.40 -6.93 -15.02
N VAL A 68 8.80 -7.55 -13.90
CA VAL A 68 9.94 -8.48 -13.87
C VAL A 68 9.66 -9.72 -14.71
N ARG A 69 8.44 -10.29 -14.65
CA ARG A 69 8.06 -11.44 -15.47
C ARG A 69 7.98 -11.10 -16.96
N ASP A 70 7.52 -9.90 -17.32
CA ASP A 70 7.50 -9.43 -18.71
C ASP A 70 8.93 -9.21 -19.26
N GLU A 71 9.82 -8.66 -18.44
CA GLU A 71 11.25 -8.51 -18.78
C GLU A 71 11.97 -9.86 -18.91
N GLU A 72 11.69 -10.81 -18.01
CA GLU A 72 12.25 -12.16 -18.07
C GLU A 72 11.73 -12.95 -19.30
N ALA A 73 10.45 -12.78 -19.65
CA ALA A 73 9.85 -13.36 -20.85
C ALA A 73 10.42 -12.77 -22.15
N LYS A 74 10.84 -11.49 -22.15
CA LYS A 74 11.54 -10.86 -23.27
C LYS A 74 13.00 -11.30 -23.37
N ALA A 75 13.67 -11.55 -22.24
CA ALA A 75 15.07 -11.95 -22.19
C ALA A 75 15.34 -13.39 -22.70
N THR A 76 14.36 -14.29 -22.62
CA THR A 76 14.50 -15.70 -23.06
C THR A 76 14.19 -15.93 -24.55
N GLY A 77 13.81 -14.88 -25.29
CA GLY A 77 13.30 -14.98 -26.65
C GLY A 77 14.27 -14.52 -27.75
N GLN A 78 15.49 -15.06 -27.81
CA GLN A 78 16.28 -15.01 -29.05
C GLN A 78 17.42 -16.04 -29.09
N ALA A 79 17.19 -17.18 -29.76
CA ALA A 79 18.10 -17.77 -30.77
C ALA A 79 17.63 -19.18 -31.19
N SER A 80 17.10 -19.30 -32.41
CA SER A 80 17.48 -20.37 -33.35
C SER A 80 16.99 -20.03 -34.76
N GLU A 81 17.94 -19.69 -35.63
CA GLU A 81 17.77 -19.52 -37.08
C GLU A 81 17.47 -20.85 -37.79
N ALA A 82 16.75 -20.80 -38.91
CA ALA A 82 16.84 -21.81 -39.96
C ALA A 82 16.83 -21.13 -41.34
N THR A 83 17.92 -21.40 -42.07
CA THR A 83 18.31 -20.83 -43.37
C THR A 83 17.97 -21.79 -44.52
N ALA A 84 17.61 -21.21 -45.67
CA ALA A 84 17.71 -21.69 -47.06
C ALA A 84 16.77 -22.78 -47.61
N GLY A 85 16.23 -22.49 -48.80
CA GLY A 85 15.79 -23.48 -49.79
C GLY A 85 14.61 -23.03 -50.65
N GLY A 86 14.85 -22.37 -51.79
CA GLY A 86 13.81 -22.07 -52.78
C GLY A 86 13.49 -23.27 -53.68
N ALA A 87 12.25 -23.37 -54.16
CA ALA A 87 11.86 -24.16 -55.34
C ALA A 87 10.48 -23.71 -55.85
N GLY A 88 10.47 -23.22 -57.10
CA GLY A 88 9.40 -23.21 -58.11
C GLY A 88 7.95 -22.87 -57.73
N ASP A 89 7.38 -21.85 -58.39
CA ASP A 89 6.05 -22.02 -58.96
C ASP A 89 5.98 -21.34 -60.35
N GLU A 90 5.74 -22.20 -61.33
CA GLU A 90 5.75 -21.95 -62.75
C GLU A 90 4.31 -22.07 -63.24
N LYS A 91 3.74 -20.94 -63.68
CA LYS A 91 2.88 -20.80 -64.87
C LYS A 91 1.55 -21.58 -64.91
N GLY A 92 0.43 -20.85 -64.94
CA GLY A 92 -0.82 -21.30 -65.61
C GLY A 92 -2.08 -20.64 -65.05
N VAL A 93 -2.65 -19.64 -65.74
CA VAL A 93 -3.81 -19.77 -66.65
C VAL A 93 -5.13 -19.89 -65.89
N ASP A 94 -5.96 -18.84 -65.95
CA ASP A 94 -7.41 -18.93 -65.95
C ASP A 94 -7.98 -17.76 -66.78
N GLY A 95 -8.95 -18.09 -67.63
CA GLY A 95 -9.55 -17.22 -68.65
C GLY A 95 -10.86 -16.58 -68.24
#